data_AF-A0AAU5YR38-F1
#
_entry.id   AF-A0AAU5YR38-F1
#
_cell.length_a   1.000
_cell.length_b   1.000
_cell.length_c   1.000
_cell.angle_alpha   90.00
_cell.angle_beta   90.00
_cell.angle_gamma   90.00
#
_symmetry.space_group_name_H-M   'P 1'
#
loop_
_entity.id
_entity.type
_entity.pdbx_description
1 polymer ?
#
loop_
_entity_poly.entity_id
_entity_poly.type
_entity_poly.pdbx_seq_one_letter_code
_entity_poly.pdbx_strand_id
1 'polypeptide(L)'
;MRPALAVLSALRSYLPPFLAHLLIGIPTAVVVACARWYIAYGHCGDDDLDRRDLDNCTYDQIESSVFVLIILVVFAVLVALMLVLYDWFRPVKAGRSLRPRLLTLPAILLPYAMFAVYAPNGG
;
A
#
# COMPACT_ATOMS: atom_id res chain seq x y z
N MET A 1 -37.94 -15.00 -9.37
CA MET A 1 -36.84 -15.72 -8.69
C MET A 1 -35.49 -15.73 -9.42
N ARG A 2 -35.34 -15.14 -10.62
CA ARG A 2 -34.05 -15.09 -11.35
C ARG A 2 -32.99 -14.06 -10.91
N PRO A 3 -33.30 -12.91 -10.25
CA PRO A 3 -32.25 -11.92 -9.95
C PRO A 3 -31.31 -12.36 -8.83
N ALA A 4 -31.81 -13.11 -7.84
CA ALA A 4 -31.01 -13.56 -6.69
C ALA A 4 -29.85 -14.50 -7.11
N LEU A 5 -30.08 -15.40 -8.06
CA LEU A 5 -29.07 -16.33 -8.58
C LEU A 5 -27.97 -15.61 -9.39
N ALA A 6 -28.35 -14.58 -10.16
CA ALA A 6 -27.39 -13.77 -10.92
C ALA A 6 -26.53 -12.90 -10.00
N VAL A 7 -27.12 -12.32 -8.94
CA VAL A 7 -26.40 -11.54 -7.93
C VAL A 7 -25.42 -12.44 -7.15
N LEU A 8 -25.83 -13.64 -6.76
CA LEU A 8 -24.97 -14.61 -6.07
C LEU A 8 -23.79 -15.07 -6.93
N SER A 9 -23.99 -15.32 -8.23
CA SER A 9 -22.90 -15.73 -9.11
C SER A 9 -21.91 -14.59 -9.37
N ALA A 10 -22.40 -13.36 -9.53
CA ALA A 10 -21.56 -12.17 -9.62
C ALA A 10 -20.75 -12.00 -8.33
N LEU A 11 -21.40 -11.98 -7.16
CA LEU A 11 -20.71 -11.90 -5.86
C LEU A 11 -19.63 -12.97 -5.72
N ARG A 12 -19.90 -14.22 -6.09
CA ARG A 12 -18.91 -15.30 -6.03
C ARG A 12 -17.70 -15.08 -6.96
N SER A 13 -17.87 -14.29 -8.01
CA SER A 13 -16.81 -13.95 -8.97
C SER A 13 -16.02 -12.69 -8.60
N TYR A 14 -16.62 -11.74 -7.85
CA TYR A 14 -15.97 -10.49 -7.42
C TYR A 14 -15.47 -10.51 -5.97
N LEU A 15 -16.03 -11.35 -5.10
CA LEU A 15 -15.63 -11.45 -3.69
C LEU A 15 -14.19 -11.97 -3.51
N PRO A 16 -13.73 -13.01 -4.24
CA PRO A 16 -12.35 -13.47 -4.11
C PRO A 16 -11.27 -12.43 -4.50
N PRO A 17 -11.40 -11.69 -5.63
CA PRO A 17 -10.45 -10.62 -5.93
C PRO A 17 -10.56 -9.44 -4.98
N PHE A 18 -11.77 -9.03 -4.61
CA PHE A 18 -11.95 -7.99 -3.60
C PHE A 18 -11.23 -8.29 -2.29
N LEU A 19 -11.37 -9.51 -1.77
CA LEU A 19 -10.74 -9.92 -0.51
C LEU A 19 -9.21 -9.98 -0.63
N ALA A 20 -8.69 -10.43 -1.78
CA ALA A 20 -7.26 -10.43 -2.05
C ALA A 20 -6.69 -9.00 -2.12
N HIS A 21 -7.35 -8.09 -2.82
CA HIS A 21 -6.96 -6.68 -2.90
C HIS A 21 -7.04 -6.00 -1.54
N LEU A 22 -8.02 -6.32 -0.70
CA LEU A 22 -8.10 -5.84 0.68
C LEU A 22 -6.91 -6.33 1.53
N LEU A 23 -6.56 -7.62 1.44
CA LEU A 23 -5.43 -8.20 2.16
C LEU A 23 -4.09 -7.61 1.69
N ILE A 24 -3.93 -7.35 0.39
CA ILE A 24 -2.76 -6.64 -0.17
C ILE A 24 -2.76 -5.16 0.24
N GLY A 25 -3.93 -4.57 0.49
CA GLY A 25 -4.06 -3.22 1.01
C GLY A 25 -3.46 -3.02 2.40
N ILE A 26 -3.37 -4.07 3.24
CA ILE A 26 -2.78 -3.99 4.58
C ILE A 26 -1.28 -3.63 4.53
N PRO A 27 -0.39 -4.40 3.85
CA PRO A 27 1.01 -4.01 3.71
C PRO A 27 1.17 -2.71 2.92
N THR A 28 0.26 -2.42 1.98
CA THR A 28 0.25 -1.13 1.27
C THR A 28 0.03 0.04 2.23
N ALA A 29 -0.90 -0.10 3.19
CA ALA A 29 -1.16 0.94 4.20
C ALA A 29 0.06 1.19 5.09
N VAL A 30 0.78 0.12 5.47
CA VAL A 30 2.05 0.24 6.22
C VAL A 30 3.09 1.01 5.40
N VAL A 31 3.28 0.68 4.12
CA VAL A 31 4.20 1.40 3.23
C VAL A 31 3.83 2.89 3.14
N VAL A 32 2.56 3.22 2.91
CA VAL A 32 2.15 4.63 2.77
C VAL A 32 2.28 5.38 4.10
N ALA A 33 1.97 4.75 5.23
CA ALA A 33 2.17 5.36 6.55
C ALA A 33 3.66 5.59 6.86
N CYS A 34 4.52 4.61 6.61
CA CYS A 34 5.96 4.74 6.76
C CYS A 34 6.53 5.79 5.79
N ALA A 35 6.05 5.87 4.56
CA ALA A 35 6.48 6.87 3.58
C ALA A 35 6.10 8.27 4.05
N ARG A 36 4.89 8.45 4.56
CA ARG A 36 4.43 9.72 5.10
C ARG A 36 5.23 10.14 6.34
N TRP A 37 5.49 9.21 7.26
CA TRP A 37 6.33 9.48 8.42
C TRP A 37 7.76 9.83 7.99
N TYR A 38 8.31 9.10 7.03
CA TYR A 38 9.64 9.36 6.47
C TYR A 38 9.69 10.77 5.86
N ILE A 39 8.68 11.17 5.09
CA ILE A 39 8.55 12.54 4.53
C ILE A 39 8.47 13.62 5.60
N ALA A 40 7.76 13.37 6.70
CA ALA A 40 7.57 14.36 7.75
C ALA A 40 8.77 14.48 8.72
N TYR A 41 9.46 13.38 9.00
CA TYR A 41 10.42 13.32 10.12
C TYR A 41 11.74 12.59 9.80
N GLY A 42 11.79 11.88 8.67
CA GLY A 42 12.86 10.92 8.35
C GLY A 42 13.97 11.47 7.46
N HIS A 43 13.93 12.72 7.02
CA HIS A 43 15.05 13.35 6.29
C HIS A 43 15.29 14.78 6.76
N CYS A 44 16.57 15.15 6.79
CA CYS A 44 16.99 16.54 6.81
C CYS A 44 16.57 17.17 5.47
N GLY A 45 15.92 18.33 5.50
CA GLY A 45 15.66 19.08 4.27
C GLY A 45 16.96 19.53 3.63
N ASP A 46 16.96 19.77 2.31
CA ASP A 46 18.12 20.35 1.62
C ASP A 46 18.54 21.69 2.24
N ASP A 47 17.57 22.45 2.78
CA ASP A 47 17.81 23.71 3.51
C ASP A 47 18.58 23.53 4.83
N ASP A 48 18.48 22.35 5.46
CA ASP A 48 19.23 22.01 6.67
C ASP A 48 20.64 21.49 6.35
N LEU A 49 20.87 20.94 5.14
CA LEU A 49 22.21 20.54 4.67
C LEU A 49 23.10 21.74 4.31
N ASP A 50 22.52 22.88 3.92
CA ASP A 50 23.27 24.09 3.57
C ASP A 50 23.73 24.89 4.82
N ARG A 51 23.23 24.52 6.01
CA ARG A 51 23.65 25.09 7.28
C ARG A 51 24.89 24.38 7.82
N ARG A 52 25.94 25.16 8.08
CA ARG A 52 27.26 24.71 8.56
C ARG A 52 27.25 23.88 9.84
N ASP A 53 26.19 24.00 10.64
CA ASP A 53 26.19 23.49 12.01
C ASP A 53 25.43 22.16 12.15
N LEU A 54 24.66 21.70 11.16
CA LEU A 54 23.85 20.45 11.20
C LEU A 54 23.00 20.25 12.48
N ASP A 55 22.85 21.28 13.34
CA ASP A 55 22.28 21.17 14.68
C ASP A 55 20.81 20.74 14.71
N ASN A 56 20.11 20.90 13.59
CA ASN A 56 18.71 20.48 13.44
C ASN A 56 18.53 19.01 13.06
N CYS A 57 19.61 18.29 12.74
CA CYS A 57 19.56 16.87 12.41
C CYS A 57 20.28 16.03 13.44
N THR A 58 19.49 15.26 14.20
CA THR A 58 20.04 14.32 15.17
C THR A 58 20.62 13.09 14.46
N TYR A 59 21.73 12.57 14.96
CA TYR A 59 22.38 11.36 14.42
C TYR A 59 21.42 10.16 14.33
N ASP A 60 20.48 10.05 15.28
CA ASP A 60 19.40 9.07 15.27
C ASP A 60 18.44 9.20 14.09
N GLN A 61 18.18 10.41 13.58
CA GLN A 61 17.39 10.59 12.35
C GLN A 61 18.14 10.06 11.13
N ILE A 62 19.46 10.27 11.04
CA ILE A 62 20.26 9.81 9.90
C ILE A 62 20.34 8.27 9.89
N GLU A 63 20.60 7.62 11.02
CA GLU A 63 20.72 6.17 11.10
C GLU A 63 19.36 5.44 11.01
N SER A 64 18.32 5.98 11.66
CA SER A 64 16.95 5.45 11.59
C SER A 64 16.33 5.62 10.19
N SER A 65 16.63 6.72 9.50
CA SER A 65 16.11 7.00 8.14
C SER A 65 16.47 5.89 7.16
N VAL A 66 17.71 5.37 7.20
CA VAL A 66 18.19 4.32 6.31
C VAL A 66 17.42 3.02 6.56
N PHE A 67 17.20 2.66 7.83
CA PHE A 67 16.45 1.46 8.18
C PHE A 67 14.98 1.55 7.73
N VAL A 68 14.34 2.69 7.96
CA VAL A 68 12.96 2.94 7.51
C VAL A 68 12.86 2.92 5.99
N LEU A 69 13.83 3.51 5.28
CA LEU A 69 13.89 3.49 3.82
C LEU A 69 14.05 2.07 3.26
N ILE A 70 14.91 1.25 3.86
CA ILE A 70 15.07 -0.16 3.48
C ILE A 70 13.76 -0.92 3.67
N ILE A 71 13.11 -0.77 4.83
CA ILE A 71 11.79 -1.37 5.08
C ILE A 71 10.79 -0.90 4.03
N LEU A 72 10.77 0.40 3.71
CA LEU A 72 9.88 0.97 2.71
C LEU A 72 10.05 0.29 1.35
N VAL A 73 11.29 0.18 0.88
CA VAL A 73 11.63 -0.42 -0.41
C VAL A 73 11.26 -1.90 -0.42
N VAL A 74 11.61 -2.66 0.63
CA VAL A 74 11.31 -4.09 0.73
C VAL A 74 9.81 -4.33 0.67
N PHE A 75 9.02 -3.58 1.44
CA PHE A 75 7.57 -3.74 1.44
C PHE A 75 6.92 -3.23 0.15
N ALA A 76 7.41 -2.15 -0.45
CA ALA A 76 6.92 -1.67 -1.74
C ALA A 76 7.16 -2.70 -2.85
N VAL A 77 8.35 -3.30 -2.89
CA VAL A 77 8.69 -4.39 -3.81
C VAL A 77 7.77 -5.59 -3.54
N LEU A 78 7.58 -5.97 -2.27
CA LEU A 78 6.71 -7.09 -1.90
C LEU A 78 5.27 -6.87 -2.35
N VAL A 79 4.70 -5.68 -2.14
CA VAL A 79 3.35 -5.31 -2.60
C VAL A 79 3.27 -5.38 -4.12
N ALA A 80 4.24 -4.80 -4.84
CA ALA A 80 4.28 -4.84 -6.30
C ALA A 80 4.34 -6.29 -6.81
N LEU A 81 5.14 -7.14 -6.17
CA LEU A 81 5.30 -8.55 -6.51
C LEU A 81 4.00 -9.33 -6.25
N MET A 82 3.30 -9.05 -5.13
CA MET A 82 1.98 -9.62 -4.86
C MET A 82 0.95 -9.22 -5.94
N LEU A 83 0.93 -7.95 -6.35
CA LEU A 83 0.03 -7.47 -7.40
C LEU A 83 0.35 -8.11 -8.75
N VAL A 84 1.62 -8.19 -9.15
CA VAL A 84 2.01 -8.84 -10.40
C VAL A 84 1.66 -10.33 -10.39
N LEU A 85 1.95 -11.05 -9.29
CA LEU A 85 1.59 -12.46 -9.19
C LEU A 85 0.07 -12.67 -9.19
N TYR A 86 -0.67 -11.82 -8.48
CA TYR A 86 -2.10 -11.94 -8.35
C TYR A 86 -2.83 -11.52 -9.62
N ASP A 87 -2.58 -10.31 -10.13
CA ASP A 87 -3.30 -9.70 -11.24
C ASP A 87 -2.77 -10.07 -12.63
N TRP A 88 -1.50 -10.44 -12.77
CA TRP A 88 -0.91 -10.77 -14.09
C TRP A 88 -0.67 -12.27 -14.30
N PHE A 89 -0.01 -12.96 -13.37
CA PHE A 89 0.36 -14.36 -13.60
C PHE A 89 -0.79 -15.36 -13.45
N ARG A 90 -1.61 -15.23 -12.39
CA ARG A 90 -2.73 -16.15 -12.14
C ARG A 90 -3.84 -16.16 -13.20
N PRO A 91 -4.31 -15.02 -13.75
CA PRO A 91 -5.40 -15.01 -14.72
C PRO A 91 -4.92 -15.39 -16.12
N VAL A 92 -3.70 -14.98 -16.51
CA VAL A 92 -3.10 -15.33 -17.81
C VAL A 92 -2.87 -16.84 -17.89
N LYS A 93 -2.32 -17.47 -16.85
CA LYS A 93 -2.20 -18.94 -16.80
C LYS A 93 -3.54 -19.68 -16.79
N ALA A 94 -4.60 -19.05 -16.29
CA ALA A 94 -5.92 -19.66 -16.15
C ALA A 94 -6.90 -19.29 -17.29
N GLY A 95 -6.49 -18.47 -18.27
CA GLY A 95 -7.35 -17.95 -19.34
C GLY A 95 -8.57 -17.16 -18.84
N ARG A 96 -8.52 -16.59 -17.62
CA ARG A 96 -9.66 -15.91 -16.99
C ARG A 96 -9.68 -14.42 -17.30
N SER A 97 -10.89 -13.86 -17.41
CA SER A 97 -11.10 -12.42 -17.61
C SER A 97 -10.48 -11.58 -16.49
N LEU A 98 -9.78 -10.51 -16.86
CA LEU A 98 -9.16 -9.53 -15.96
C LEU A 98 -10.16 -8.49 -15.39
N ARG A 99 -11.34 -8.39 -16.01
CA ARG A 99 -12.35 -7.37 -15.68
C ARG A 99 -12.74 -7.32 -14.19
N PRO A 100 -13.02 -8.43 -13.50
CA PRO A 100 -13.38 -8.38 -12.08
C PRO A 100 -12.24 -7.95 -11.16
N ARG A 101 -10.98 -8.12 -11.58
CA ARG A 101 -9.80 -7.73 -10.81
C ARG A 101 -9.49 -6.25 -10.94
N LEU A 102 -9.54 -5.72 -12.16
CA LEU A 102 -9.39 -4.29 -12.39
C LEU A 102 -10.46 -3.47 -11.67
N LEU A 103 -11.70 -3.97 -11.60
CA LEU A 103 -12.79 -3.31 -10.87
C LEU A 103 -12.63 -3.35 -9.34
N THR A 104 -11.90 -4.33 -8.81
CA THR A 104 -11.68 -4.49 -7.36
C THR A 104 -10.35 -3.92 -6.89
N LEU A 105 -9.47 -3.55 -7.81
CA LEU A 105 -8.15 -2.96 -7.55
C LEU A 105 -8.18 -1.71 -6.65
N PRO A 106 -9.17 -0.78 -6.76
CA PRO A 106 -9.26 0.35 -5.84
C PRO A 106 -9.40 -0.05 -4.36
N ALA A 107 -9.83 -1.28 -4.07
CA ALA A 107 -9.98 -1.78 -2.70
C ALA A 107 -8.65 -1.89 -1.94
N ILE A 108 -7.50 -1.89 -2.64
CA ILE A 108 -6.17 -1.85 -2.01
C ILE A 108 -6.00 -0.60 -1.16
N LEU A 109 -6.67 0.51 -1.51
CA LEU A 109 -6.56 1.78 -0.80
C LEU A 109 -7.44 1.86 0.45
N LEU A 110 -8.43 0.98 0.59
CA LEU A 110 -9.38 1.02 1.70
C LEU A 110 -8.71 0.90 3.08
N PRO A 111 -7.77 -0.03 3.32
CA PRO A 111 -7.11 -0.13 4.62
C PRO A 111 -6.36 1.14 5.00
N TYR A 112 -5.68 1.78 4.05
CA TYR A 112 -5.00 3.05 4.28
C TYR A 112 -5.99 4.19 4.54
N ALA A 113 -7.06 4.30 3.74
CA ALA A 113 -8.08 5.32 3.91
C ALA A 113 -8.76 5.22 5.29
N MET A 114 -9.08 4.00 5.73
CA MET A 114 -9.59 3.74 7.08
C MET A 114 -8.57 4.16 8.13
N PHE A 115 -7.31 3.73 8.00
CA PHE A 115 -6.25 4.14 8.91
C PHE A 115 -6.11 5.68 8.99
N ALA A 116 -6.13 6.37 7.85
CA ALA A 116 -5.99 7.83 7.80
C ALA A 116 -7.18 8.57 8.43
N VAL A 117 -8.40 8.04 8.33
CA VAL A 117 -9.61 8.62 8.94
C VAL A 117 -9.64 8.39 10.45
N TYR A 118 -9.17 7.23 10.93
CA TYR A 118 -9.22 6.86 12.34
C TYR A 118 -7.94 7.16 13.13
N ALA A 119 -6.82 7.45 12.46
CA ALA A 119 -5.62 7.92 13.11
C ALA A 119 -5.88 9.35 13.65
N PRO A 120 -5.91 9.54 14.98
CA PRO A 120 -6.15 10.86 15.56
C PRO A 120 -4.96 11.75 15.22
N ASN A 121 -5.12 12.67 14.26
CA ASN A 121 -4.16 13.72 13.89
C ASN A 121 -2.68 13.31 14.00
N GLY A 122 -2.20 12.47 13.07
CA GLY A 122 -0.77 12.23 12.87
C GLY A 122 -0.20 13.20 11.83
N GLY A 123 -0.01 14.45 12.25
CA GLY A 123 0.75 15.49 11.54
C GLY A 123 2.02 15.79 12.33
#